data_AF-E6MG14-F1
#
_entry.id   AF-E6MG14-F1
#
_cell.length_a   1.000
_cell.length_b   1.000
_cell.length_c   1.000
_cell.angle_alpha   90.00
_cell.angle_beta   90.00
_cell.angle_gamma   90.00
#
_symmetry.space_group_name_H-M   'P 1'
#
loop_
_entity.id
_entity.type
_entity.pdbx_description
1 polymer ?
#
loop_
_entity_poly.entity_id
_entity_poly.type
_entity_poly.pdbx_seq_one_letter_code
_entity_poly.pdbx_strand_id
1 'polypeptide(L)' 'MKKGGKNRKWINEERLRYVLMCEEESYPVKTLARERGIPFGTLNGWVRKYRNGGVNALNPEKLHPGKTNL' A
#
# COMPACT_ATOMS: atom_id res chain seq x y z
N MET A 1 0.09 12.73 20.49
CA MET A 1 0.58 11.61 19.64
C MET A 1 -0.20 10.35 19.98
N LYS A 2 -0.91 9.72 19.03
CA LYS A 2 -1.41 8.34 19.22
C LYS A 2 -0.70 7.44 18.21
N LYS A 3 0.41 6.86 18.66
CA LYS A 3 1.16 5.80 17.98
C LYS A 3 0.50 4.46 18.29
N GLY A 4 0.23 3.66 17.27
CA GLY A 4 -0.28 2.29 17.41
C GLY A 4 -1.51 2.01 16.55
N GLY A 5 -1.38 2.13 15.22
CA GLY A 5 -2.40 1.58 14.32
C GLY A 5 -2.31 0.07 14.36
N LYS A 6 -3.42 -0.61 14.72
CA LYS A 6 -3.58 -2.07 14.63
C LYS A 6 -2.96 -2.54 13.31
N ASN A 7 -2.06 -3.53 13.35
CA ASN A 7 -1.51 -4.20 12.16
C ASN A 7 -2.67 -4.87 11.39
N ARG A 8 -3.44 -4.08 10.63
CA ARG A 8 -4.40 -4.60 9.66
C ARG A 8 -3.59 -5.32 8.60
N LYS A 9 -3.66 -6.65 8.63
CA LYS A 9 -3.13 -7.49 7.56
C LYS A 9 -4.08 -7.31 6.38
N TRP A 10 -3.69 -6.45 5.44
CA TRP A 10 -4.39 -6.34 4.17
C TRP A 10 -4.12 -7.61 3.37
N ILE A 11 -5.18 -8.23 2.84
CA ILE A 11 -5.03 -9.39 1.98
C ILE A 11 -4.35 -8.90 0.68
N ASN A 12 -3.39 -9.66 0.17
CA ASN A 12 -2.58 -9.26 -0.98
C ASN A 12 -3.44 -8.88 -2.21
N GLU A 13 -4.58 -9.56 -2.37
CA GLU A 13 -5.52 -9.32 -3.47
C GLU A 13 -6.25 -7.97 -3.38
N GLU A 14 -6.76 -7.58 -2.20
CA GLU A 14 -7.41 -6.28 -2.01
C GLU A 14 -6.45 -5.14 -2.25
N ARG A 15 -5.22 -5.29 -1.74
CA ARG A 15 -4.16 -4.33 -1.92
C ARG A 15 -3.80 -4.16 -3.40
N LEU A 16 -3.73 -5.26 -4.15
CA LEU A 16 -3.49 -5.23 -5.59
C LEU A 16 -4.64 -4.54 -6.32
N ARG A 17 -5.89 -4.89 -6.02
CA ARG A 17 -7.07 -4.24 -6.61
C ARG A 17 -7.03 -2.72 -6.48
N TYR A 18 -6.77 -2.20 -5.27
CA TYR A 18 -6.75 -0.74 -5.07
C TYR A 18 -5.62 -0.04 -5.82
N VAL A 19 -4.48 -0.70 -5.98
CA VAL A 19 -3.37 -0.17 -6.77
C VAL A 19 -3.74 -0.14 -8.25
N LEU A 20 -4.35 -1.22 -8.78
CA LEU A 20 -4.80 -1.28 -10.16
C LEU A 20 -5.87 -0.23 -10.48
N MET A 21 -6.83 0.00 -9.56
CA MET A 21 -7.79 1.10 -9.72
C MET A 21 -7.09 2.47 -9.88
N CYS A 22 -6.02 2.71 -9.12
CA CYS A 22 -5.28 3.97 -9.23
C CYS A 22 -4.43 4.07 -10.51
N GLU A 23 -3.87 2.97 -10.99
CA GLU A 23 -2.95 2.96 -12.12
C GLU A 23 -3.64 2.79 -13.47
N GLU A 24 -4.59 1.87 -13.57
CA GLU A 24 -5.26 1.51 -14.83
C GLU A 24 -6.52 2.33 -15.06
N GLU A 25 -7.31 2.57 -14.00
CA GLU A 25 -8.54 3.36 -14.08
C GLU A 25 -8.31 4.85 -13.78
N SER A 26 -7.06 5.26 -13.55
CA SER A 26 -6.65 6.62 -13.14
C SER A 26 -7.42 7.14 -11.91
N TYR A 27 -7.88 6.24 -11.06
CA TYR A 27 -8.70 6.59 -9.91
C TYR A 27 -7.87 7.41 -8.90
N PRO A 28 -8.31 8.62 -8.48
CA PRO A 28 -7.52 9.45 -7.60
C PRO A 28 -7.20 8.77 -6.26
N VAL A 29 -5.91 8.57 -5.98
CA VAL A 29 -5.40 7.89 -4.77
C VAL A 29 -6.02 8.46 -3.49
N LYS A 30 -6.16 9.78 -3.40
CA LYS A 30 -6.74 10.46 -2.23
C LYS A 30 -8.22 10.12 -2.03
N THR A 31 -8.97 10.00 -3.11
CA THR A 31 -10.40 9.65 -3.07
C THR A 31 -10.56 8.19 -2.66
N LEU A 32 -9.80 7.27 -3.28
CA LEU A 32 -9.89 5.84 -2.98
C LEU A 32 -9.48 5.54 -1.53
N ALA A 33 -8.42 6.20 -1.06
CA ALA A 33 -7.97 6.10 0.33
C ALA A 33 -9.08 6.48 1.31
N ARG A 34 -9.81 7.58 1.05
CA ARG A 34 -10.91 8.03 1.89
C ARG A 34 -12.07 7.03 1.88
N GLU A 35 -12.48 6.56 0.70
CA GLU A 35 -13.61 5.64 0.53
C GLU A 35 -13.36 4.26 1.16
N ARG A 36 -12.13 3.77 1.10
CA ARG A 36 -11.74 2.47 1.66
C ARG A 36 -11.25 2.55 3.10
N GLY A 37 -11.22 3.74 3.71
CA GLY A 37 -10.72 3.94 5.07
C GLY A 37 -9.23 3.62 5.23
N ILE A 38 -8.46 3.82 4.16
CA ILE A 38 -7.01 3.57 4.12
C ILE A 38 -6.30 4.90 4.34
N PRO A 39 -5.27 4.98 5.21
CA PRO A 39 -4.46 6.17 5.30
C PRO A 39 -3.84 6.51 3.93
N PHE A 40 -3.96 7.76 3.49
CA PHE A 40 -3.46 8.19 2.17
C PHE A 40 -1.99 7.77 1.95
N GLY A 41 -1.12 7.98 2.94
CA GLY A 41 0.30 7.60 2.84
C GLY A 41 0.51 6.09 2.64
N THR A 42 -0.39 5.25 3.15
CA THR A 42 -0.36 3.81 2.96
C THR A 42 -0.68 3.44 1.52
N LEU A 43 -1.82 3.90 0.99
CA LEU A 43 -2.23 3.60 -0.39
C LEU A 43 -1.25 4.22 -1.40
N ASN A 44 -0.81 5.46 -1.18
CA ASN A 44 0.19 6.11 -2.02
C ASN A 44 1.52 5.35 -2.00
N GLY A 45 1.94 4.84 -0.84
CA GLY A 45 3.12 3.98 -0.73
C GLY A 45 3.01 2.67 -1.52
N TRP A 46 1.81 2.09 -1.59
CA TRP A 46 1.53 0.90 -2.39
C TRP A 46 1.60 1.19 -3.89
N VAL A 47 0.96 2.26 -4.34
CA VAL A 47 1.00 2.72 -5.73
C VAL A 47 2.45 2.96 -6.18
N ARG A 48 3.25 3.68 -5.37
CA ARG A 48 4.67 3.93 -5.69
C ARG A 48 5.49 2.64 -5.79
N LYS A 49 5.26 1.66 -4.89
CA LYS A 49 5.95 0.36 -4.95
C LYS A 49 5.59 -0.40 -6.21
N TYR A 50 4.32 -0.40 -6.58
CA TYR A 50 3.85 -1.04 -7.80
C TYR A 50 4.43 -0.39 -9.06
N ARG A 51 4.47 0.94 -9.14
CA ARG A 51 5.13 1.66 -10.25
C ARG A 51 6.62 1.29 -10.41
N ASN A 52 7.31 1.02 -9.31
CA ASN A 52 8.74 0.74 -9.32
C ASN A 52 9.10 -0.73 -9.57
N GLY A 53 8.19 -1.68 -9.30
CA GLY A 53 8.53 -3.12 -9.39
C GLY A 53 7.35 -4.06 -9.49
N GLY A 54 6.21 -3.55 -9.97
CA GLY A 54 4.97 -4.29 -10.20
C GLY A 54 4.44 -4.98 -8.94
N VAL A 55 3.71 -6.09 -9.17
CA VAL A 55 3.10 -6.92 -8.13
C VAL A 55 4.15 -7.44 -7.13
N ASN A 56 5.35 -7.75 -7.60
CA ASN A 56 6.43 -8.29 -6.77
C ASN A 56 6.91 -7.29 -5.69
N ALA A 57 6.98 -6.00 -6.04
CA ALA A 57 7.34 -4.93 -5.09
C ALA A 57 6.18 -4.55 -4.15
N LEU A 58 4.94 -4.93 -4.51
CA LEU A 58 3.77 -4.74 -3.67
C LEU A 58 3.72 -5.75 -2.51
N ASN A 59 4.32 -6.93 -2.67
CA ASN A 59 4.20 -8.03 -1.71
C ASN A 59 4.79 -7.67 -0.31
N PRO A 60 3.98 -7.70 0.78
CA PRO A 60 4.44 -7.37 2.13
C PRO A 60 5.43 -8.37 2.74
N GLU A 61 5.55 -9.60 2.23
CA GLU A 61 6.49 -10.59 2.80
C GLU A 61 7.95 -10.13 2.73
N LYS A 62 8.29 -9.33 1.71
CA LYS A 62 9.65 -8.78 1.53
C LYS A 62 9.90 -7.47 2.27
N LEU A 63 8.93 -6.96 3.04
CA LEU A 63 9.06 -5.70 3.78
C LEU A 63 9.63 -5.85 5.20
N HIS A 64 10.05 -7.06 5.58
CA HIS A 64 10.89 -7.27 6.76
C HIS A 64 12.07 -8.22 6.47
N PRO A 65 13.14 -7.73 5.84
CA PRO A 65 14.48 -8.14 6.20
C PRO A 65 15.17 -6.95 6.85
N GLY A 66 15.12 -6.89 8.18
CA GLY A 66 16.02 -6.07 8.99
C GLY A 66 15.89 -4.55 8.86
N LYS A 67 15.52 -3.91 9.97
CA LYS A 67 16.38 -2.83 10.42
C LYS A 67 17.75 -3.44 10.74
N THR A 68 18.62 -3.56 9.75
CA THR A 68 20.05 -3.77 9.99
C THR A 68 20.62 -2.39 10.22
N ASN A 69 20.73 -1.97 11.49
CA ASN A 69 21.65 -0.89 11.83
C ASN A 69 23.06 -1.42 11.50
N LEU A 70 23.77 -0.73 10.61
CA LEU A 70 25.22 -0.82 10.50
C LEU A 70 25.85 -0.11 11.69
#